data_AF-A0A7V7GUH2-F1
#
_entry.id   AF-A0A7V7GUH2-F1
#
_cell.length_a   1.000
_cell.length_b   1.000
_cell.length_c   1.000
_cell.angle_alpha   90.00
_cell.angle_beta   90.00
_cell.angle_gamma   90.00
#
_symmetry.space_group_name_H-M   'P 1'
#
loop_
_entity.id
_entity.type
_entity.pdbx_description
1 polymer ?
#
loop_
_entity_poly.entity_id
_entity_poly.type
_entity_poly.pdbx_seq_one_letter_code
_entity_poly.pdbx_strand_id
1 'polypeptide(L)'
;MGLAWYIAAEQEIAGLEIFVNGKSIAHTDEERLEQLCLKLGVSPLMDFFSVDAQETEALLEAYLGGDEEPLSTPEEEWFAAADGLITVRALADYLGSHPDVLEKQQDVMEDLSEYQQILETLNQHQVRWHLAIDI
;
A
#
# COMPACT_ATOMS: atom_id res chain seq x y z
N MET A 1 8.98 -4.12 17.08
CA MET A 1 7.98 -3.18 16.54
C MET A 1 8.53 -2.79 15.19
N GLY A 2 7.81 -3.15 14.14
CA GLY A 2 8.33 -3.14 12.78
C GLY A 2 7.21 -2.73 11.85
N LEU A 3 7.46 -1.69 11.08
CA LEU A 3 6.47 -1.06 10.20
C LEU A 3 6.21 -1.97 8.99
N ALA A 4 4.94 -2.22 8.71
CA ALA A 4 4.50 -2.99 7.56
C ALA A 4 3.29 -2.32 6.90
N TRP A 5 3.36 -2.14 5.59
CA TRP A 5 2.17 -1.81 4.82
C TRP A 5 1.35 -3.08 4.61
N TYR A 6 0.03 -2.97 4.56
CA TYR A 6 -0.87 -4.08 4.22
C TYR A 6 -2.09 -3.58 3.44
N ILE A 7 -2.75 -4.48 2.72
CA ILE A 7 -3.99 -4.18 2.01
C ILE A 7 -5.15 -4.32 3.01
N ALA A 8 -5.95 -3.28 3.18
CA ALA A 8 -7.24 -3.37 3.87
C ALA A 8 -8.36 -3.54 2.85
N ALA A 9 -9.33 -4.39 3.14
CA ALA A 9 -10.48 -4.66 2.27
C ALA A 9 -11.78 -4.16 2.91
N GLU A 10 -12.65 -3.53 2.11
CA GLU A 10 -13.94 -2.99 2.58
C GLU A 10 -14.86 -4.10 3.11
N GLN A 11 -14.68 -5.31 2.58
CA GLN A 11 -15.46 -6.48 2.93
C GLN A 11 -14.55 -7.71 3.04
N GLU A 12 -14.81 -8.53 4.06
CA GLU A 12 -14.12 -9.80 4.21
C GLU A 12 -14.49 -10.75 3.06
N ILE A 13 -13.47 -11.27 2.38
CA ILE A 13 -13.65 -12.33 1.38
C ILE A 13 -13.32 -13.66 2.04
N ALA A 14 -14.30 -14.57 2.05
CA ALA A 14 -14.13 -15.89 2.64
C ALA A 14 -12.98 -16.66 1.97
N GLY A 15 -11.95 -16.99 2.77
CA GLY A 15 -10.77 -17.72 2.30
C GLY A 15 -9.65 -16.85 1.71
N LEU A 16 -9.79 -15.52 1.75
CA LEU A 16 -8.70 -14.61 1.43
C LEU A 16 -7.87 -14.33 2.68
N GLU A 17 -6.64 -14.82 2.72
CA GLU A 17 -5.69 -14.50 3.78
C GLU A 17 -5.00 -13.18 3.43
N ILE A 18 -5.52 -12.08 3.99
CA ILE A 18 -4.92 -10.76 3.92
C ILE A 18 -3.84 -10.67 5.01
N PHE A 19 -2.77 -11.45 4.84
CA PHE A 19 -1.66 -11.44 5.79
C PHE A 19 -0.76 -10.22 5.56
N VAL A 20 -0.11 -9.78 6.64
CA VAL A 20 0.78 -8.63 6.73
C VAL A 20 2.00 -8.81 5.81
N ASN A 21 1.85 -8.40 4.55
CA ASN A 21 2.86 -8.44 3.50
C ASN A 21 3.15 -7.01 3.04
N GLY A 22 4.40 -6.62 2.85
CA GLY A 22 4.76 -5.21 2.64
C GLY A 22 5.80 -4.66 3.62
N LYS A 23 6.44 -5.53 4.42
CA LYS A 23 7.60 -5.13 5.24
C LYS A 23 8.77 -4.69 4.38
N SER A 24 8.98 -5.33 3.23
CA SER A 24 10.07 -4.96 2.34
C SER A 24 9.74 -3.64 1.65
N ILE A 25 8.49 -3.45 1.22
CA ILE A 25 7.99 -2.16 0.71
C ILE A 25 8.19 -1.05 1.76
N ALA A 26 7.80 -1.30 3.01
CA ALA A 26 7.93 -0.36 4.14
C ALA A 26 9.36 0.04 4.48
N HIS A 27 10.33 -0.86 4.25
CA HIS A 27 11.75 -0.62 4.54
C HIS A 27 12.56 -0.29 3.28
N THR A 28 11.91 -0.17 2.12
CA THR A 28 12.54 0.22 0.85
C THR A 28 12.53 1.74 0.71
N ASP A 29 13.38 2.24 -0.19
CA ASP A 29 13.45 3.64 -0.58
C ASP A 29 12.11 4.09 -1.20
N GLU A 30 11.24 4.67 -0.36
CA GLU A 30 9.89 5.14 -0.70
C GLU A 30 9.94 6.19 -1.82
N GLU A 31 10.85 7.15 -1.73
CA GLU A 31 11.05 8.18 -2.75
C GLU A 31 11.37 7.55 -4.10
N ARG A 32 12.25 6.54 -4.13
CA ARG A 32 12.56 5.84 -5.38
C ARG A 32 11.36 5.08 -5.93
N LEU A 33 10.54 4.46 -5.08
CA LEU A 33 9.34 3.74 -5.51
C LEU A 33 8.28 4.70 -6.07
N GLU A 34 8.08 5.85 -5.43
CA GLU A 34 7.22 6.93 -5.94
C GLU A 34 7.70 7.44 -7.30
N GLN A 35 9.01 7.73 -7.43
CA GLN A 35 9.59 8.18 -8.70
C GLN A 35 9.41 7.14 -9.83
N LEU A 36 9.45 5.85 -9.50
CA LEU A 36 9.15 4.78 -10.46
C LEU A 36 7.69 4.81 -10.90
N CYS A 37 6.74 4.95 -9.97
CA CYS A 37 5.31 5.09 -10.30
C CYS A 37 5.07 6.27 -11.23
N LEU A 38 5.61 7.44 -10.88
CA LEU A 38 5.49 8.65 -11.70
C LEU A 38 6.10 8.49 -13.09
N LYS A 39 7.26 7.83 -13.20
CA LYS A 39 7.93 7.54 -14.48
C LYS A 39 7.10 6.58 -15.35
N LEU A 40 6.39 5.64 -14.73
CA LEU A 40 5.50 4.68 -15.39
C LEU A 40 4.12 5.28 -15.70
N GLY A 41 3.80 6.46 -15.15
CA GLY A 41 2.50 7.11 -15.32
C GLY A 41 1.37 6.45 -14.53
N VAL A 42 1.70 5.76 -13.44
CA VAL A 42 0.74 5.12 -12.52
C VAL A 42 0.72 5.84 -11.18
N SER A 43 -0.38 5.72 -10.44
CA SER A 43 -0.50 6.30 -9.10
C SER A 43 0.48 5.62 -8.13
N PRO A 44 1.22 6.38 -7.32
CA PRO A 44 2.00 5.85 -6.20
C PRO A 44 1.17 4.96 -5.26
N LEU A 45 1.81 3.99 -4.60
CA LEU A 45 1.13 3.14 -3.61
C LEU A 45 0.56 3.97 -2.44
N MET A 46 1.26 5.03 -2.04
CA MET A 46 0.82 5.95 -0.99
C MET A 46 -0.42 6.76 -1.35
N ASP A 47 -0.75 6.93 -2.64
CA ASP A 47 -2.00 7.58 -3.02
C ASP A 47 -3.23 6.74 -2.64
N PHE A 48 -3.04 5.43 -2.43
CA PHE A 48 -4.07 4.53 -1.95
C PHE A 48 -4.08 4.39 -0.43
N PHE A 49 -3.21 5.10 0.29
CA PHE A 49 -3.17 5.06 1.75
C PHE A 49 -4.42 5.71 2.35
N SER A 50 -5.04 4.97 3.26
CA SER A 50 -6.16 5.46 4.06
C SER A 50 -6.09 4.79 5.43
N VAL A 51 -6.55 5.52 6.44
CA VAL A 51 -6.63 5.08 7.83
C VAL A 51 -7.97 5.49 8.40
N ASP A 52 -8.51 4.66 9.30
CA ASP A 52 -9.69 5.04 10.07
C ASP A 52 -9.38 6.27 10.95
N ALA A 53 -10.41 7.06 11.25
CA ALA A 53 -10.29 8.26 12.08
C ALA A 53 -9.66 7.99 13.47
N GLN A 54 -9.86 6.81 14.07
CA GLN A 54 -9.26 6.46 15.36
C GLN A 54 -7.77 6.11 15.25
N GLU A 55 -7.35 5.37 14.21
CA GLU A 55 -5.92 5.10 13.93
C GLU A 55 -5.17 6.36 13.47
N THR A 56 -5.85 7.26 12.75
CA THR A 56 -5.30 8.55 12.32
C THR A 56 -4.85 9.39 13.52
N GLU A 57 -5.64 9.42 14.61
CA GLU A 57 -5.31 10.17 15.84
C GLU A 57 -3.99 9.67 16.48
N ALA A 58 -3.80 8.36 16.54
CA ALA A 58 -2.58 7.76 17.09
C ALA A 58 -1.35 7.98 16.19
N LEU A 59 -1.52 7.91 14.86
CA LEU A 59 -0.46 8.21 13.89
C LEU A 59 -0.07 9.70 13.90
N LEU A 60 -1.06 10.60 13.93
CA LEU A 60 -0.88 12.05 14.07
C LEU A 60 -0.06 12.39 15.32
N GLU A 61 -0.40 11.79 16.46
CA GLU A 61 0.32 12.01 17.72
C GLU A 61 1.78 11.53 17.64
N ALA A 62 2.04 10.40 16.97
CA ALA A 62 3.37 9.83 16.81
C ALA A 62 4.26 10.59 15.80
N TYR A 63 3.68 11.12 14.70
CA TYR A 63 4.43 11.77 13.62
C TYR A 63 4.51 13.30 13.73
N LEU A 64 3.45 13.97 14.21
CA LEU A 64 3.36 15.44 14.20
C LEU A 64 3.64 16.07 15.57
N GLY A 65 3.91 15.27 16.61
CA GLY A 65 4.38 15.78 17.89
C GLY A 65 3.38 16.73 18.56
N GLY A 66 2.15 16.27 18.77
CA GLY A 66 1.21 16.75 19.81
C GLY A 66 0.73 18.20 19.80
N ASP A 67 1.17 19.08 18.89
CA ASP A 67 0.93 20.53 18.98
C ASP A 67 0.20 21.15 17.76
N GLU A 68 -0.44 20.35 16.92
CA GLU A 68 -1.25 20.86 15.79
C GLU A 68 -2.75 20.63 15.99
N GLU A 69 -3.56 21.61 15.55
CA GLU A 69 -5.03 21.62 15.62
C GLU A 69 -5.61 20.29 15.09
N PRO A 70 -6.80 19.84 15.56
CA PRO A 70 -7.44 18.63 15.05
C PRO A 70 -7.69 18.80 13.55
N LEU A 71 -6.75 18.31 12.74
CA LEU A 71 -6.91 18.15 11.31
C LEU A 71 -8.15 17.27 11.15
N SER A 72 -9.10 17.71 10.31
CA SER A 72 -10.27 16.89 10.00
C SER A 72 -9.76 15.51 9.61
N THR A 73 -10.08 14.50 10.43
CA THR A 73 -9.70 13.13 10.15
C THR A 73 -10.26 12.80 8.78
N PRO A 74 -9.39 12.53 7.76
CA PRO A 74 -9.89 12.18 6.45
C PRO A 74 -10.82 10.98 6.63
N GLU A 75 -12.01 11.05 6.06
CA GLU A 75 -12.91 9.90 6.03
C GLU A 75 -12.18 8.76 5.33
N GLU A 76 -12.26 7.56 5.88
CA GLU A 76 -11.63 6.37 5.31
C GLU A 76 -12.00 6.24 3.83
N GLU A 77 -11.01 6.39 2.96
CA GLU A 77 -11.20 6.35 1.52
C GLU A 77 -10.98 4.93 1.00
N TRP A 78 -11.94 4.48 0.18
CA TRP A 78 -11.97 3.14 -0.38
C TRP A 78 -11.79 3.21 -1.90
N PHE A 79 -10.69 2.64 -2.39
CA PHE A 79 -10.29 2.67 -3.79
C PHE A 79 -10.74 1.40 -4.53
N ALA A 80 -10.89 1.49 -5.85
CA ALA A 80 -11.18 0.30 -6.64
C ALA A 80 -9.94 -0.59 -6.73
N ALA A 81 -10.11 -1.90 -6.58
CA ALA A 81 -9.02 -2.87 -6.70
C ALA A 81 -8.33 -2.82 -8.07
N ALA A 82 -9.07 -2.44 -9.12
CA ALA A 82 -8.53 -2.23 -10.46
C ALA A 82 -7.44 -1.15 -10.51
N ASP A 83 -7.59 -0.05 -9.76
CA ASP A 83 -6.63 1.06 -9.76
C ASP A 83 -5.31 0.62 -9.11
N GLY A 84 -5.39 -0.07 -7.98
CA GLY A 84 -4.22 -0.68 -7.32
C GLY A 84 -3.51 -1.70 -8.21
N LEU A 85 -4.27 -2.53 -8.93
CA LEU A 85 -3.70 -3.54 -9.84
C LEU A 85 -2.87 -2.92 -10.95
N ILE A 86 -3.28 -1.76 -11.47
CA ILE A 86 -2.52 -1.05 -12.50
C ILE A 86 -1.15 -0.67 -11.95
N THR A 87 -1.10 -0.08 -10.75
CA THR A 87 0.15 0.31 -10.08
C THR A 87 1.05 -0.88 -9.78
N VAL A 88 0.52 -1.90 -9.09
CA VAL A 88 1.30 -3.07 -8.66
C VAL A 88 1.87 -3.83 -9.85
N ARG A 89 1.07 -4.05 -10.91
CA ARG A 89 1.53 -4.73 -12.12
C ARG A 89 2.60 -3.93 -12.86
N ALA A 90 2.44 -2.61 -12.96
CA ALA A 90 3.43 -1.75 -13.62
C ALA A 90 4.78 -1.77 -12.88
N LEU A 91 4.76 -1.71 -11.54
CA LEU A 91 5.97 -1.83 -10.72
C LEU A 91 6.61 -3.21 -10.85
N ALA A 92 5.83 -4.29 -10.74
CA ALA A 92 6.34 -5.65 -10.85
C ALA A 92 6.97 -5.93 -12.23
N ASP A 93 6.34 -5.47 -13.31
CA ASP A 93 6.87 -5.61 -14.68
C ASP A 93 8.18 -4.81 -14.88
N TYR A 94 8.21 -3.58 -14.38
CA TYR A 94 9.40 -2.72 -14.48
C TYR A 94 10.57 -3.29 -13.69
N LEU A 95 10.35 -3.72 -12.44
CA LEU A 95 11.37 -4.33 -11.60
C LEU A 95 11.82 -5.69 -12.17
N GLY A 96 10.90 -6.48 -12.72
CA GLY A 96 11.26 -7.73 -13.41
C GLY A 96 12.16 -7.51 -14.63
N SER A 97 11.97 -6.40 -15.35
CA SER A 97 12.77 -6.03 -16.52
C SER A 97 14.08 -5.31 -16.19
N HIS A 98 14.20 -4.75 -14.98
CA HIS A 98 15.36 -3.98 -14.52
C HIS A 98 15.84 -4.50 -13.16
N PRO A 99 16.77 -5.47 -13.13
CA PRO A 99 17.40 -5.89 -11.89
C PRO A 99 18.27 -4.75 -11.30
N ASP A 100 18.46 -4.77 -9.98
CA ASP A 100 19.31 -3.84 -9.21
C ASP A 100 18.82 -2.37 -9.19
N VAL A 101 17.51 -2.14 -9.33
CA VAL A 101 16.90 -0.80 -9.20
C VAL A 101 16.64 -0.44 -7.73
N LEU A 102 16.23 -1.41 -6.91
CA LEU A 102 15.92 -1.22 -5.49
C LEU A 102 16.81 -2.09 -4.61
N GLU A 103 17.11 -1.62 -3.40
CA GLU A 103 17.66 -2.50 -2.36
C GLU A 103 16.62 -3.57 -2.03
N LYS A 104 17.04 -4.83 -1.88
CA LYS A 104 16.13 -5.95 -1.63
C LYS A 104 14.99 -6.06 -2.65
N GLN A 105 15.27 -5.74 -3.91
CA GLN A 105 14.29 -5.78 -4.99
C GLN A 105 13.54 -7.11 -5.08
N GLN A 106 14.19 -8.24 -4.81
CA GLN A 106 13.52 -9.55 -4.78
C GLN A 106 12.43 -9.59 -3.71
N ASP A 107 12.74 -9.19 -2.48
CA ASP A 107 11.76 -9.15 -1.40
C ASP A 107 10.61 -8.16 -1.69
N VAL A 108 10.90 -7.02 -2.34
CA VAL A 108 9.88 -6.06 -2.80
C VAL A 108 8.99 -6.65 -3.89
N MET A 109 9.58 -7.40 -4.83
CA MET A 109 8.82 -8.06 -5.88
C MET A 109 7.93 -9.19 -5.34
N GLU A 110 8.37 -9.89 -4.29
CA GLU A 110 7.54 -10.86 -3.58
C GLU A 110 6.34 -10.16 -2.92
N ASP A 111 6.56 -9.09 -2.15
CA ASP A 111 5.49 -8.28 -1.55
C ASP A 111 4.50 -7.77 -2.63
N LEU A 112 5.00 -7.25 -3.76
CA LEU A 112 4.17 -6.79 -4.88
C LEU A 112 3.37 -7.92 -5.52
N SER A 113 3.95 -9.11 -5.65
CA SER A 113 3.24 -10.27 -6.19
C SER A 113 2.09 -10.71 -5.28
N GLU A 114 2.29 -10.66 -3.97
CA GLU A 114 1.22 -10.94 -3.00
C GLU A 114 0.13 -9.88 -3.06
N TYR A 115 0.50 -8.58 -3.14
CA TYR A 115 -0.46 -7.50 -3.35
C TYR A 115 -1.26 -7.69 -4.62
N GLN A 116 -0.62 -8.11 -5.70
CA GLN A 116 -1.31 -8.40 -6.94
C GLN A 116 -2.38 -9.50 -6.74
N GLN A 117 -2.04 -10.61 -6.09
CA GLN A 117 -3.00 -11.72 -5.87
C GLN A 117 -4.20 -11.29 -5.02
N ILE A 118 -3.94 -10.51 -3.96
CA ILE A 118 -4.99 -9.97 -3.09
C ILE A 118 -5.90 -9.04 -3.90
N LEU A 119 -5.33 -8.06 -4.59
CA LEU A 119 -6.09 -7.10 -5.39
C LEU A 119 -6.83 -7.76 -6.56
N GLU A 120 -6.28 -8.81 -7.17
CA GLU A 120 -6.97 -9.60 -8.21
C GLU A 120 -8.21 -10.29 -7.64
N THR A 121 -8.13 -10.78 -6.41
CA THR A 121 -9.27 -11.38 -5.71
C THR A 121 -10.31 -10.32 -5.35
N LEU A 122 -9.88 -9.19 -4.77
CA LEU A 122 -10.77 -8.07 -4.44
C LEU A 122 -11.49 -7.54 -5.69
N ASN A 123 -10.78 -7.42 -6.81
CA ASN A 123 -11.35 -6.98 -8.09
C ASN A 123 -12.37 -7.99 -8.65
N GLN A 124 -12.13 -9.30 -8.52
CA GLN A 124 -13.09 -10.34 -8.94
C GLN A 124 -14.40 -10.26 -8.14
N HIS A 125 -14.30 -9.93 -6.85
CA HIS A 125 -15.44 -9.77 -5.96
C HIS A 125 -16.01 -8.35 -5.93
N GLN A 126 -15.44 -7.42 -6.72
CA GLN A 126 -15.80 -6.00 -6.75
C GLN A 126 -15.73 -5.31 -5.37
N VAL A 127 -14.80 -5.77 -4.53
CA VAL A 127 -14.53 -5.23 -3.20
C VAL A 127 -13.50 -4.11 -3.32
N ARG A 128 -13.75 -3.00 -2.62
CA ARG A 128 -12.82 -1.87 -2.55
C ARG A 128 -11.74 -2.11 -1.50
N TRP A 129 -10.67 -1.35 -1.59
CA TRP A 129 -9.49 -1.53 -0.75
C TRP A 129 -8.80 -0.21 -0.49
N HIS A 130 -7.92 -0.19 0.50
CA HIS A 130 -6.92 0.85 0.67
C HIS A 130 -5.64 0.25 1.24
N LEU A 131 -4.54 1.00 1.14
CA LEU A 131 -3.30 0.68 1.82
C LEU A 131 -3.40 1.16 3.28
N ALA A 132 -3.01 0.31 4.21
CA ALA A 132 -2.98 0.59 5.63
C ALA A 132 -1.61 0.24 6.22
N ILE A 133 -1.32 0.73 7.42
CA ILE A 133 -0.03 0.57 8.10
C ILE A 133 -0.18 -0.13 9.44
N ASP A 134 0.73 -1.06 9.74
CA ASP A 134 0.85 -1.72 11.04
C ASP A 134 2.22 -1.37 11.64
N ILE A 135 2.25 -0.87 12.89
CA ILE A 135 3.47 -0.34 13.58
C ILE A 135 3.82 -1.07 14.89
#